data_AF-A0A151TLQ5-F1
#
_entry.id   AF-A0A151TLQ5-F1
#
_cell.length_a   1.000
_cell.length_b   1.000
_cell.length_c   1.000
_cell.angle_alpha   90.00
_cell.angle_beta   90.00
_cell.angle_gamma   90.00
#
_symmetry.space_group_name_H-M   'P 1'
#
loop_
_entity.id
_entity.type
_entity.pdbx_description
1 polymer ?
#
loop_
_entity_poly.entity_id
_entity_poly.type
_entity_poly.pdbx_seq_one_letter_code
_entity_poly.pdbx_strand_id
1 'polypeptide(L)'
;MEEFLLYIKALVDALVFVGESISQQEHVNVVLRGLSQDYSSIISIIESKLETPSIEEVEVLLLACEMRVLKYKKTNFIRSTINLTQCPNMNLNF
;
A
#
# COMPACT_ATOMS: atom_id res chain seq x y z
N MET A 1 2.21 3.24 -5.08
CA MET A 1 0.76 2.99 -5.11
C MET A 1 0.07 4.01 -6.02
N GLU A 2 0.42 5.29 -5.89
CA GLU A 2 -0.13 6.38 -6.72
C GLU A 2 -0.04 6.12 -8.24
N GLU A 3 1.13 5.73 -8.74
CA GLU A 3 1.31 5.40 -10.17
C GLU A 3 0.38 4.27 -10.65
N PHE A 4 0.18 3.25 -9.82
CA PHE A 4 -0.71 2.14 -10.14
C PHE A 4 -2.17 2.60 -10.18
N LEU A 5 -2.61 3.41 -9.21
CA LEU A 5 -3.99 3.92 -9.17
C LEU A 5 -4.26 4.84 -10.37
N LEU A 6 -3.28 5.70 -10.71
CA LEU A 6 -3.37 6.56 -11.89
C LEU A 6 -3.46 5.76 -13.19
N TYR A 7 -2.71 4.65 -13.29
CA TYR A 7 -2.78 3.76 -14.43
C TYR A 7 -4.16 3.10 -14.57
N ILE A 8 -4.73 2.57 -13.48
CA ILE A 8 -6.08 2.00 -13.49
C ILE A 8 -7.11 3.06 -13.90
N LYS A 9 -7.02 4.28 -13.35
CA LYS A 9 -7.89 5.38 -13.73
C LYS A 9 -7.82 5.69 -15.23
N ALA A 10 -6.63 5.75 -15.81
CA ALA A 10 -6.46 5.98 -17.24
C ALA A 10 -7.12 4.89 -18.10
N LEU A 11 -7.10 3.63 -17.65
CA LEU A 11 -7.80 2.53 -18.32
C LEU A 11 -9.33 2.68 -18.22
N VAL A 12 -9.85 3.06 -17.05
CA VAL A 12 -11.28 3.31 -16.86
C VAL A 12 -11.75 4.49 -17.71
N ASP A 13 -10.99 5.58 -17.75
CA ASP A 13 -11.28 6.75 -18.58
C ASP A 13 -11.26 6.39 -20.08
N ALA A 14 -10.36 5.49 -20.50
CA ALA A 14 -10.33 4.98 -21.87
C ALA A 14 -11.56 4.13 -22.22
N LEU A 15 -12.08 3.33 -21.26
CA LEU A 15 -13.33 2.59 -21.45
C LEU A 15 -14.51 3.56 -21.61
N VAL A 16 -14.60 4.57 -20.74
CA VAL A 16 -15.63 5.62 -20.81
C VAL A 16 -15.57 6.36 -22.14
N PHE A 17 -14.37 6.64 -22.65
CA PHE A 17 -14.17 7.28 -23.93
C PHE A 17 -14.74 6.48 -25.12
N VAL A 18 -14.67 5.15 -25.09
CA VAL A 18 -15.26 4.29 -26.13
C VAL A 18 -16.73 3.95 -25.88
N GLY A 19 -17.34 4.52 -24.84
CA GLY A 19 -18.75 4.31 -24.48
C GLY A 19 -19.01 3.12 -23.55
N GLU A 20 -17.96 2.50 -23.01
CA GLU A 20 -18.06 1.42 -22.04
C GLU A 20 -17.95 1.95 -20.61
N SER A 21 -18.55 1.25 -19.65
CA SER A 21 -18.39 1.60 -18.24
C SER A 21 -18.27 0.35 -17.38
N ILE A 22 -17.62 0.48 -16.24
CA ILE A 22 -17.49 -0.58 -15.26
C ILE A 22 -18.27 -0.23 -14.00
N SER A 23 -18.82 -1.25 -13.33
CA SER A 23 -19.46 -1.04 -12.03
C SER A 23 -18.41 -0.71 -10.97
N GLN A 24 -18.85 -0.08 -9.88
CA GLN A 24 -17.98 0.19 -8.72
C GLN A 24 -17.36 -1.11 -8.18
N GLN A 25 -18.15 -2.18 -8.08
CA GLN A 25 -17.66 -3.50 -7.66
C GLN A 25 -16.55 -4.01 -8.59
N GLU A 26 -16.74 -3.90 -9.90
CA GLU A 26 -15.73 -4.36 -10.85
C GLU A 26 -14.45 -3.52 -10.77
N HIS A 27 -14.59 -2.20 -10.62
CA HIS A 27 -13.45 -1.30 -10.42
C HIS A 27 -12.65 -1.70 -9.17
N VAL A 28 -13.32 -1.87 -8.03
CA VAL A 28 -12.68 -2.33 -6.80
C VAL A 28 -12.01 -3.69 -7.01
N ASN A 29 -12.69 -4.65 -7.64
CA ASN A 29 -12.12 -5.97 -7.91
C ASN A 29 -10.87 -5.93 -8.80
N VAL A 30 -10.85 -5.06 -9.83
CA VAL A 30 -9.68 -4.88 -10.70
C VAL A 30 -8.51 -4.32 -9.90
N VAL A 31 -8.76 -3.31 -9.05
CA VAL A 31 -7.74 -2.76 -8.16
C VAL A 31 -7.18 -3.85 -7.25
N LEU A 32 -8.04 -4.59 -6.51
CA LEU A 32 -7.60 -5.62 -5.56
C LEU A 32 -6.81 -6.75 -6.22
N ARG A 33 -7.24 -7.21 -7.41
CA ARG A 33 -6.54 -8.25 -8.18
C ARG A 33 -5.16 -7.80 -8.67
N GLY A 34 -4.94 -6.50 -8.84
CA GLY A 34 -3.66 -5.94 -9.26
C GLY A 34 -2.65 -5.73 -8.13
N LEU A 35 -3.03 -5.97 -6.87
CA LEU A 35 -2.16 -5.74 -5.71
C LEU A 35 -1.21 -6.93 -5.45
N SER A 36 -0.03 -6.62 -4.89
CA SER A 36 0.91 -7.61 -4.39
C SER A 36 0.45 -8.25 -3.07
N GLN A 37 1.01 -9.41 -2.71
CA GLN A 37 0.72 -10.14 -1.47
C GLN A 37 0.96 -9.30 -0.19
N ASP A 38 1.82 -8.28 -0.25
CA ASP A 38 2.06 -7.31 0.83
C ASP A 38 0.78 -6.59 1.29
N TYR A 39 -0.26 -6.55 0.44
CA TYR A 39 -1.55 -5.92 0.72
C TYR A 39 -2.63 -6.93 1.14
N SER A 40 -2.30 -8.21 1.35
CA SER A 40 -3.25 -9.27 1.74
C SER A 40 -4.20 -8.89 2.88
N SER A 41 -3.68 -8.25 3.93
CA SER A 41 -4.50 -7.75 5.04
C SER A 41 -5.56 -6.71 4.61
N ILE A 42 -5.20 -5.78 3.73
CA ILE A 42 -6.11 -4.77 3.20
C ILE A 42 -7.16 -5.41 2.29
N ILE A 43 -6.75 -6.36 1.45
CA ILE A 43 -7.64 -7.14 0.59
C ILE A 43 -8.70 -7.85 1.44
N SER A 44 -8.29 -8.60 2.47
CA SER A 44 -9.24 -9.28 3.36
C SER A 44 -10.18 -8.33 4.10
N ILE A 45 -9.71 -7.14 4.51
CA ILE A 45 -10.57 -6.14 5.15
C ILE A 45 -11.65 -5.67 4.18
N ILE A 46 -11.29 -5.37 2.93
CA ILE A 46 -12.23 -4.87 1.93
C ILE A 46 -13.23 -5.95 1.55
N GLU A 47 -12.77 -7.18 1.32
CA GLU A 47 -13.63 -8.33 0.97
C GLU A 47 -14.56 -8.74 2.11
N SER A 48 -14.21 -8.45 3.37
CA SER A 48 -15.07 -8.75 4.53
C SER A 48 -16.26 -7.80 4.69
N LYS A 49 -16.28 -6.66 3.97
CA LYS A 49 -17.38 -5.69 4.07
C LYS A 49 -18.64 -6.23 3.38
N LEU A 50 -19.80 -5.98 4.00
CA LEU A 50 -21.10 -6.32 3.43
C LEU A 50 -21.43 -5.49 2.18
N GLU A 51 -20.99 -4.24 2.16
CA GLU A 51 -21.13 -3.32 1.04
C GLU A 51 -19.77 -2.96 0.47
N THR A 52 -19.70 -2.89 -0.86
CA THR A 52 -18.52 -2.49 -1.59
C THR A 52 -18.14 -1.06 -1.21
N PRO A 53 -16.93 -0.82 -0.69
CA PRO A 53 -16.47 0.55 -0.46
C PRO A 53 -16.39 1.34 -1.76
N SER A 54 -16.42 2.66 -1.66
CA SER A 54 -16.19 3.51 -2.83
C SER A 54 -14.75 3.38 -3.32
N ILE A 55 -14.51 3.73 -4.59
CA ILE A 55 -13.15 3.70 -5.13
C ILE A 55 -12.23 4.65 -4.34
N GLU A 56 -12.73 5.82 -3.95
CA GLU A 56 -11.98 6.82 -3.17
C GLU A 56 -11.59 6.29 -1.79
N GLU A 57 -12.49 5.57 -1.12
CA GLU A 57 -12.17 4.93 0.17
C GLU A 57 -11.06 3.89 0.01
N VAL A 58 -11.11 3.08 -1.05
CA VAL A 58 -10.08 2.09 -1.36
C VAL A 58 -8.73 2.76 -1.65
N GLU A 59 -8.70 3.82 -2.46
CA GLU A 59 -7.50 4.59 -2.76
C GLU A 59 -6.86 5.16 -1.49
N VAL A 60 -7.66 5.79 -0.62
CA VAL A 60 -7.19 6.34 0.66
C VAL A 60 -6.59 5.24 1.55
N LEU A 61 -7.24 4.08 1.65
CA LEU A 61 -6.73 2.96 2.43
C LEU A 61 -5.39 2.44 1.90
N LEU A 62 -5.26 2.32 0.58
CA LEU A 62 -4.05 1.83 -0.07
C LEU A 62 -2.88 2.82 0.09
N LEU A 63 -3.11 4.12 -0.13
CA LEU A 63 -2.11 5.16 0.08
C LEU A 63 -1.67 5.23 1.55
N ALA A 64 -2.63 5.16 2.49
CA ALA A 64 -2.31 5.09 3.91
C ALA A 64 -1.49 3.85 4.28
N CYS A 65 -1.75 2.72 3.64
CA CYS A 65 -0.98 1.50 3.83
C CYS A 65 0.46 1.64 3.32
N GLU A 66 0.65 2.17 2.10
CA GLU A 66 1.97 2.44 1.52
C GLU A 66 2.81 3.36 2.43
N MET A 67 2.22 4.45 2.94
CA MET A 67 2.90 5.36 3.87
C MET A 67 3.37 4.66 5.15
N ARG A 68 2.53 3.78 5.73
CA ARG A 68 2.93 3.00 6.91
C ARG A 68 4.08 2.06 6.58
N VAL A 69 3.99 1.30 5.49
CA VAL A 69 5.05 0.36 5.06
C VAL A 69 6.38 1.10 4.86
N LEU A 70 6.38 2.25 4.21
CA LEU A 70 7.58 3.07 4.02
C LEU A 70 8.19 3.54 5.35
N LYS A 71 7.35 3.97 6.31
CA LYS A 71 7.80 4.37 7.64
C LYS A 71 8.43 3.21 8.40
N TYR A 72 7.83 2.03 8.38
CA TYR A 72 8.38 0.84 9.05
C TYR A 72 9.69 0.37 8.41
N LYS A 73 9.82 0.40 7.08
CA LYS A 73 11.09 0.07 6.39
C LYS A 73 12.22 1.04 6.79
N LYS A 74 11.94 2.34 6.84
CA LYS A 74 12.91 3.36 7.29
C LYS A 74 13.32 3.17 8.75
N THR A 75 12.36 2.93 9.65
CA THR A 75 12.66 2.68 11.07
C THR A 75 13.46 1.40 11.28
N ASN A 76 13.15 0.33 10.55
CA ASN A 76 13.90 -0.92 10.64
C ASN A 76 15.33 -0.76 10.14
N PHE A 77 15.54 -0.07 9.01
CA PHE A 77 16.88 0.24 8.52
C PHE A 77 17.71 1.02 9.55
N ILE A 78 17.12 2.05 10.17
CA ILE A 78 17.78 2.81 11.24
C ILE A 78 18.11 1.91 12.42
N ARG A 79 17.21 1.00 12.85
CA ARG A 79 17.49 0.10 13.98
C ARG A 79 18.64 -0.87 13.69
N SER A 80 18.78 -1.34 12.46
CA SER A 80 19.86 -2.25 12.07
C SER A 80 21.25 -1.60 12.12
N THR A 81 21.37 -0.29 11.91
CA THR A 81 22.68 0.41 11.92
C THR A 81 23.13 0.81 13.32
N ILE A 82 22.21 1.14 14.24
CA ILE A 82 22.56 1.56 15.60
C ILE A 82 23.21 0.42 16.41
N ASN A 83 22.82 -0.83 16.13
CA ASN A 83 23.35 -2.02 16.82
C ASN A 83 24.81 -2.37 16.43
N LEU A 84 25.38 -1.74 15.39
CA LEU A 84 26.76 -2.01 14.93
C LEU A 84 27.81 -1.07 15.53
N THR A 85 27.42 -0.02 16.26
CA THR A 85 28.35 1.00 16.79
C THR A 85 28.65 0.90 18.28
N GLN A 86 28.24 -0.18 18.97
CA GLN A 86 28.61 -0.38 20.37
C GLN A 86 30.00 -1.03 20.48
N CYS A 87 31.05 -0.21 20.36
CA CYS A 87 32.41 -0.63 20.73
C CYS A 87 32.44 -1.02 22.21
N PRO A 88 33.06 -2.15 22.60
CA PRO A 88 33.20 -2.50 24.01
C PRO A 88 34.12 -1.47 24.68
N ASN A 89 33.60 -0.81 25.72
CA ASN A 89 34.36 0.10 26.59
C ASN A 89 35.63 -0.61 27.10
N MET A 90 36.81 -0.23 26.58
CA MET A 90 38.07 -0.57 27.23
C MET A 90 38.22 0.32 28.47
N ASN A 91 37.96 -0.29 29.62
CA ASN A 91 38.18 0.31 30.92
C ASN A 91 39.70 0.36 31.19
N LEU A 92 40.33 1.50 30.92
CA LEU A 92 41.71 1.78 31.31
C LEU A 92 41.69 2.37 32.73
N ASN A 93 41.95 1.52 33.72
CA ASN A 93 42.24 1.94 35.09
C ASN A 93 43.68 2.50 35.13
N PHE A 94 43.81 3.77 35.56
CA PHE A 94 45.08 4.36 36.01
C PHE A 94 45.30 4.07 37.50
#